data_AF-H8H2T5-F1
#
_entry.id   AF-H8H2T5-F1
#
_cell.length_a   1.000
_cell.length_b   1.000
_cell.length_c   1.000
_cell.angle_alpha   90.00
_cell.angle_beta   90.00
_cell.angle_gamma   90.00
#
_symmetry.space_group_name_H-M   'P 1'
#
loop_
_entity.id
_entity.type
_entity.pdbx_description
1 polymer ?
#
loop_
_entity_poly.entity_id
_entity_poly.type
_entity_poly.pdbx_seq_one_letter_code
_entity_poly.pdbx_strand_id
1 'polypeptide(L)'
;MTATPGALDHPRARQESTALFREMFGVCERQGELLTLSIVTALMLDHHRGDPPIHIREDTYYIGDRPLLPYLRQLQDLRESYHAQVGIQPYKAYGEVQERLRQLLNPSRFAQRPEA
;
A
#
# COMPACT_ATOMS: atom_id res chain seq x y z
N MET A 1 18.76 -21.64 -6.63
CA MET A 1 17.91 -21.42 -5.45
C MET A 1 16.64 -20.75 -5.93
N THR A 2 15.57 -21.52 -6.09
CA THR A 2 14.26 -21.05 -6.58
C THR A 2 13.51 -20.43 -5.42
N ALA A 3 13.26 -19.12 -5.47
CA ALA A 3 12.35 -18.47 -4.55
C ALA A 3 10.96 -19.11 -4.74
N THR A 4 10.52 -19.88 -3.75
CA THR A 4 9.12 -20.27 -3.63
C THR A 4 8.28 -19.00 -3.72
N PRO A 5 7.21 -18.93 -4.52
CA PRO A 5 6.30 -17.79 -4.51
C PRO A 5 5.73 -17.67 -3.10
N GLY A 6 6.35 -16.80 -2.31
CA GLY A 6 6.13 -16.68 -0.89
C GLY A 6 4.75 -16.11 -0.68
N ALA A 7 3.92 -16.85 0.06
CA ALA A 7 2.59 -16.43 0.41
C ALA A 7 2.61 -14.98 0.92
N LEU A 8 1.99 -14.06 0.17
CA LEU A 8 1.73 -12.68 0.62
C LEU A 8 0.62 -12.62 1.69
N ASP A 9 0.19 -13.80 2.15
CA ASP A 9 -0.72 -14.00 3.26
C ASP A 9 0.08 -14.49 4.48
N HIS A 10 0.63 -13.53 5.23
CA HIS A 10 1.05 -13.76 6.59
C HIS A 10 0.10 -12.99 7.51
N PRO A 11 -0.68 -13.66 8.37
CA PRO A 11 -1.69 -13.01 9.20
C PRO A 11 -1.15 -11.81 9.99
N ARG A 12 0.09 -11.90 10.49
CA ARG A 12 0.72 -10.81 11.26
C ARG A 12 1.08 -9.59 10.40
N ALA A 13 1.64 -9.79 9.21
CA ALA A 13 1.99 -8.67 8.31
C ALA A 13 0.74 -7.91 7.84
N ARG A 14 -0.33 -8.67 7.57
CA ARG A 14 -1.65 -8.10 7.28
C ARG A 14 -2.19 -7.34 8.49
N GLN A 15 -2.18 -7.94 9.68
CA GLN A 15 -2.67 -7.31 10.91
C GLN A 15 -1.94 -6.01 11.23
N GLU A 16 -0.62 -5.98 11.09
CA GLU A 16 0.19 -4.79 11.36
C GLU A 16 -0.17 -3.63 10.42
N SER A 17 -0.30 -3.91 9.12
CA SER A 17 -0.71 -2.90 8.13
C SER A 17 -2.15 -2.45 8.33
N THR A 18 -3.06 -3.39 8.64
CA THR A 18 -4.46 -3.10 8.97
C THR A 18 -4.55 -2.20 10.20
N ALA A 19 -3.83 -2.53 11.28
CA ALA A 19 -3.80 -1.74 12.50
C ALA A 19 -3.30 -0.32 12.24
N LEU A 20 -2.24 -0.18 11.44
CA LEU A 20 -1.72 1.12 11.05
C LEU A 20 -2.74 1.94 10.25
N PHE A 21 -3.43 1.34 9.27
CA PHE A 21 -4.48 2.05 8.53
C PHE A 21 -5.65 2.46 9.41
N ARG A 22 -6.08 1.60 10.35
CA ARG A 22 -7.13 1.93 11.31
C ARG A 22 -6.76 3.15 12.15
N GLU A 23 -5.52 3.21 12.63
CA GLU A 23 -5.00 4.33 13.41
C GLU A 23 -4.94 5.61 12.58
N MET A 24 -4.25 5.57 11.43
CA MET A 24 -4.01 6.76 10.61
C MET A 24 -5.30 7.33 10.01
N PHE A 25 -6.16 6.46 9.49
CA PHE A 25 -7.39 6.89 8.84
C PHE A 25 -8.56 6.96 9.83
N GLY A 26 -8.49 6.39 11.03
CA GLY A 26 -9.62 6.36 11.96
C GLY A 26 -10.80 5.54 11.42
N VAL A 27 -10.50 4.38 10.80
CA VAL A 27 -11.47 3.49 10.15
C VAL A 27 -11.68 2.20 10.94
N CYS A 28 -12.77 1.49 10.67
CA CYS A 28 -13.01 0.19 11.30
C CYS A 28 -12.05 -0.90 10.77
N GLU A 29 -12.02 -2.05 11.45
CA GLU A 29 -11.13 -3.16 11.09
C GLU A 29 -11.29 -3.61 9.63
N ARG A 30 -12.52 -3.85 9.21
CA ARG A 30 -12.83 -4.25 7.82
C ARG A 30 -12.35 -3.23 6.79
N GLN A 31 -12.45 -1.93 7.09
CA GLN A 31 -11.96 -0.88 6.19
C GLN A 31 -10.43 -0.84 6.14
N GLY A 32 -9.75 -1.03 7.29
CA GLY A 32 -8.30 -1.16 7.34
C GLY A 32 -7.78 -2.39 6.59
N GLU A 33 -8.49 -3.52 6.66
CA GLU A 33 -8.18 -4.73 5.89
C GLU A 33 -8.32 -4.49 4.38
N LEU A 34 -9.38 -3.81 3.95
CA LEU A 34 -9.58 -3.45 2.55
C LEU A 34 -8.49 -2.52 2.03
N LEU A 35 -8.06 -1.54 2.83
CA LEU A 35 -6.90 -0.69 2.51
C LEU A 35 -5.62 -1.51 2.35
N THR A 36 -5.35 -2.41 3.30
CA THR A 36 -4.19 -3.30 3.23
C THR A 36 -4.20 -4.17 1.97
N LEU A 37 -5.33 -4.83 1.69
CA LEU A 37 -5.47 -5.68 0.51
C LEU A 37 -5.33 -4.87 -0.79
N SER A 38 -5.93 -3.68 -0.85
CA SER A 38 -5.83 -2.76 -1.97
C SER A 38 -4.37 -2.42 -2.29
N ILE A 39 -3.58 -2.12 -1.26
CA ILE A 39 -2.16 -1.76 -1.40
C ILE A 39 -1.31 -2.97 -1.80
N VAL A 40 -1.47 -4.11 -1.12
CA VAL A 40 -0.72 -5.33 -1.45
C VAL A 40 -0.99 -5.74 -2.90
N THR A 41 -2.26 -5.70 -3.33
CA THR A 41 -2.64 -6.02 -4.71
C THR A 41 -2.02 -5.05 -5.71
N ALA A 42 -2.04 -3.75 -5.43
CA ALA A 42 -1.42 -2.75 -6.30
C ALA A 42 0.09 -3.00 -6.48
N LEU A 43 0.79 -3.32 -5.38
CA LEU A 43 2.23 -3.59 -5.41
C LEU A 43 2.57 -4.90 -6.12
N MET A 44 1.73 -5.93 -6.00
CA MET A 44 1.87 -7.15 -6.80
C MET A 44 1.73 -6.88 -8.30
N LEU A 45 0.74 -6.07 -8.69
CA LEU A 45 0.52 -5.70 -10.09
C LEU A 45 1.68 -4.86 -10.64
N ASP A 46 2.26 -3.98 -9.84
CA ASP A 46 3.42 -3.17 -10.23
C ASP A 46 4.67 -4.05 -10.37
N HIS A 47 4.85 -5.10 -9.56
CA HIS A 47 5.94 -6.06 -9.75
C HIS A 47 5.88 -6.74 -11.12
N HIS A 48 4.69 -7.11 -11.60
CA HIS A 48 4.52 -7.66 -12.95
C HIS A 48 4.90 -6.67 -14.07
N ARG A 49 5.03 -5.38 -13.75
CA ARG A 49 5.48 -4.31 -14.66
C ARG A 49 6.97 -3.99 -14.52
N GLY A 50 7.71 -4.76 -13.70
CA GLY A 50 9.15 -4.60 -13.49
C GLY A 50 9.53 -3.80 -12.23
N ASP A 51 8.58 -3.38 -11.40
CA ASP A 51 8.89 -2.78 -10.11
C ASP A 51 9.42 -3.85 -9.11
N PRO A 52 10.13 -3.43 -8.04
CA PRO A 52 10.64 -4.38 -7.05
C PRO A 52 9.51 -5.23 -6.43
N PRO A 53 9.75 -6.53 -6.18
CA PRO A 53 8.72 -7.42 -5.66
C PRO A 53 8.31 -7.03 -4.24
N ILE A 54 7.00 -7.09 -3.98
CA ILE A 54 6.50 -7.18 -2.61
C ILE A 54 6.72 -8.60 -2.08
N HIS A 55 7.21 -8.71 -0.85
CA HIS A 55 7.35 -9.97 -0.14
C HIS A 55 7.16 -9.76 1.37
N ILE A 56 7.13 -10.87 2.11
CA ILE A 56 7.05 -10.85 3.57
C ILE A 56 8.38 -11.33 4.14
N ARG A 57 8.90 -10.61 5.13
CA ARG A 57 10.04 -11.05 5.94
C ARG A 57 9.65 -10.90 7.40
N GLU A 58 9.82 -11.98 8.15
CA GLU A 58 9.34 -12.10 9.53
C GLU A 58 7.83 -11.81 9.57
N ASP A 59 7.44 -10.69 10.16
CA ASP A 59 6.04 -10.33 10.38
C ASP A 59 5.61 -9.06 9.61
N THR A 60 6.41 -8.58 8.63
CA THR A 60 6.16 -7.31 7.94
C THR A 60 6.32 -7.42 6.41
N TYR A 61 5.60 -6.57 5.67
CA TYR A 61 5.74 -6.42 4.22
C TYR A 61 7.00 -5.62 3.83
N TYR A 62 7.65 -6.05 2.76
CA TYR A 62 8.83 -5.43 2.16
C TYR A 62 8.63 -5.22 0.66
N ILE A 63 9.23 -4.17 0.10
CA ILE A 63 9.31 -3.90 -1.34
C ILE A 63 10.79 -3.84 -1.74
N GLY A 64 11.27 -4.88 -2.42
CA GLY A 64 12.71 -5.15 -2.45
C GLY A 64 13.24 -5.19 -1.01
N ASP A 65 14.36 -4.54 -0.71
CA ASP A 65 14.94 -4.57 0.65
C ASP A 65 14.32 -3.57 1.65
N ARG A 66 13.27 -2.84 1.26
CA ARG A 66 12.71 -1.72 2.04
C ARG A 66 11.44 -2.14 2.79
N PRO A 67 11.33 -1.94 4.11
CA PRO A 67 10.10 -2.23 4.85
C PRO A 67 8.98 -1.28 4.41
N LEU A 68 7.75 -1.79 4.31
CA LEU A 68 6.59 -1.06 3.79
C LEU A 68 6.02 -0.04 4.79
N LEU A 69 5.99 -0.36 6.09
CA LEU A 69 5.31 0.45 7.10
C LEU A 69 5.74 1.93 7.15
N PRO A 70 7.03 2.30 7.05
CA PRO A 70 7.44 3.70 7.02
C PRO A 70 6.84 4.50 5.85
N TYR A 71 6.55 3.84 4.72
CA TYR A 71 5.88 4.47 3.59
C TYR A 71 4.38 4.59 3.82
N LEU A 72 3.76 3.57 4.44
CA LEU A 72 2.34 3.65 4.81
C LEU A 72 2.07 4.77 5.82
N ARG A 73 2.96 4.97 6.80
CA ARG A 73 2.87 6.06 7.79
C ARG A 73 2.78 7.45 7.15
N GLN A 74 3.42 7.62 5.99
CA GLN A 74 3.41 8.89 5.27
C GLN A 74 2.10 9.18 4.54
N LEU A 75 1.17 8.21 4.48
CA LEU A 75 -0.15 8.37 3.85
C LEU A 75 -1.19 8.98 4.80
N GLN A 76 -0.83 9.27 6.06
CA GLN A 76 -1.75 9.82 7.06
C GLN A 76 -2.34 11.18 6.64
N ASP A 77 -1.66 11.92 5.77
CA ASP A 77 -2.11 13.20 5.22
C ASP A 77 -3.36 13.04 4.34
N LEU A 78 -3.58 11.86 3.76
CA LEU A 78 -4.75 11.55 2.94
C LEU A 78 -6.02 11.25 3.75
N ARG A 79 -5.96 11.31 5.09
CA ARG A 79 -7.11 10.94 5.95
C ARG A 79 -8.38 11.70 5.56
N GLU A 80 -8.29 13.03 5.47
CA GLU A 80 -9.46 13.87 5.21
C GLU A 80 -10.02 13.64 3.80
N SER A 81 -9.14 13.57 2.78
CA SER A 81 -9.55 13.31 1.39
C SER A 81 -10.15 11.92 1.22
N TYR A 82 -9.61 10.92 1.90
CA TYR A 82 -10.14 9.56 1.90
C TYR A 82 -11.56 9.51 2.49
N HIS A 83 -11.80 10.12 3.65
CA HIS A 83 -13.14 10.14 4.27
C HIS A 83 -14.18 10.87 3.44
N ALA A 84 -13.79 11.99 2.82
CA ALA A 84 -14.68 12.73 1.93
C ALA A 84 -15.09 11.90 0.70
N GLN A 85 -14.25 10.96 0.26
CA GLN A 85 -14.45 10.21 -0.97
C GLN A 85 -14.97 8.79 -0.77
N VAL A 86 -14.58 8.08 0.29
CA VAL A 86 -14.78 6.62 0.40
C VAL A 86 -16.26 6.21 0.36
N GLY A 87 -17.15 7.05 0.88
CA GLY A 87 -18.61 6.83 0.85
C GLY A 87 -19.29 7.16 -0.49
N ILE A 88 -18.62 7.89 -1.38
CA ILE A 88 -19.18 8.39 -2.65
C ILE A 88 -18.51 7.70 -3.83
N GLN A 89 -17.18 7.67 -3.85
CA GLN A 89 -16.31 7.15 -4.91
C GLN A 89 -15.16 6.33 -4.29
N PRO A 90 -15.46 5.13 -3.76
CA PRO A 90 -14.46 4.31 -3.06
C PRO A 90 -13.25 3.99 -3.93
N TYR A 91 -13.45 3.71 -5.22
CA TYR A 91 -12.34 3.44 -6.15
C TYR A 91 -11.36 4.62 -6.28
N LYS A 92 -11.86 5.88 -6.21
CA LYS A 92 -10.98 7.06 -6.23
C LYS A 92 -10.21 7.18 -4.91
N ALA A 93 -10.89 7.01 -3.79
CA ALA A 93 -10.26 7.04 -2.46
C ALA A 93 -9.12 6.01 -2.36
N TYR A 94 -9.37 4.75 -2.75
CA TYR A 94 -8.32 3.72 -2.78
C TYR A 94 -7.23 4.02 -3.82
N GLY A 95 -7.61 4.52 -5.00
CA GLY A 95 -6.67 4.87 -6.06
C GLY A 95 -5.71 5.98 -5.66
N GLU A 96 -6.18 7.01 -4.95
CA GLU A 96 -5.36 8.11 -4.43
C GLU A 96 -4.33 7.61 -3.41
N VAL A 97 -4.76 6.75 -2.48
CA VAL A 97 -3.85 6.12 -1.50
C VAL A 97 -2.77 5.29 -2.20
N GLN A 98 -3.15 4.48 -3.20
CA GLN A 98 -2.20 3.70 -3.98
C GLN A 98 -1.22 4.60 -4.75
N GLU A 99 -1.72 5.66 -5.40
CA GLU A 99 -0.90 6.55 -6.20
C GLU A 99 0.11 7.34 -5.35
N ARG A 100 -0.33 7.86 -4.20
CA ARG A 100 0.57 8.49 -3.23
C ARG A 100 1.64 7.53 -2.75
N LEU A 101 1.29 6.28 -2.46
CA LEU A 101 2.28 5.27 -2.08
C LEU A 101 3.29 5.02 -3.21
N ARG A 102 2.86 4.92 -4.46
CA ARG A 102 3.78 4.75 -5.61
C ARG A 102 4.74 5.92 -5.74
N GLN A 103 4.27 7.15 -5.56
CA GLN A 103 5.11 8.36 -5.57
C GLN A 103 6.18 8.32 -4.47
N LEU A 104 5.82 7.86 -3.27
CA LEU A 104 6.76 7.70 -2.16
C LEU A 104 7.80 6.61 -2.42
N LEU A 105 7.42 5.53 -3.08
CA LEU A 105 8.31 4.39 -3.35
C LEU A 105 9.27 4.65 -4.52
N ASN A 106 8.84 5.45 -5.50
CA ASN A 106 9.54 5.73 -6.75
C ASN A 106 9.48 7.23 -7.14
N PRO A 107 10.02 8.15 -6.32
CA PRO A 107 9.88 9.60 -6.55
C PRO A 107 10.44 10.07 -7.90
N SER A 108 11.54 9.47 -8.37
CA SER A 108 12.16 9.80 -9.66
C SER A 108 11.30 9.44 -10.88
N ARG A 109 10.47 8.39 -10.78
CA ARG A 109 9.59 7.96 -11.88
C ARG A 109 8.38 8.88 -12.04
N PHE A 110 7.89 9.45 -10.93
CA PHE A 110 6.76 10.37 -10.92
C PHE A 110 7.16 11.82 -11.19
N ALA A 111 8.41 12.21 -10.89
CA ALA A 111 8.96 13.50 -11.31
C ALA A 111 9.18 13.62 -12.83
N GLN A 112 9.12 12.50 -13.57
CA GLN A 112 9.41 12.43 -15.01
C GLN A 112 8.19 12.18 -15.90
N ARG A 113 6.95 12.26 -15.38
CA ARG A 113 5.76 12.34 -16.25
C ARG A 113 5.57 13.82 -16.66
N PRO A 114 5.88 14.23 -17.89
CA PRO A 114 5.30 15.46 -18.39
C PRO A 114 3.80 15.22 -18.54
N GLU A 115 2.99 16.21 -18.21
CA GLU A 115 1.58 16.26 -18.60
C GLU A 115 1.48 15.94 -20.10
N ALA A 116 0.65 14.95 -20.44
CA ALA A 116 0.26 14.63 -21.81
C ALA A 116 -1.10 15.23 -22.12
#